data_AF-A0A7J9Z2K6-F1
#
_entry.id   AF-A0A7J9Z2K6-F1
#
_cell.length_a   1.000
_cell.length_b   1.000
_cell.length_c   1.000
_cell.angle_alpha   90.00
_cell.angle_beta   90.00
_cell.angle_gamma   90.00
#
_symmetry.space_group_name_H-M   'P 1'
#
loop_
_entity.id
_entity.type
_entity.pdbx_description
1 polymer ?
#
loop_
_entity_poly.entity_id
_entity_poly.type
_entity_poly.pdbx_seq_one_letter_code
_entity_poly.pdbx_strand_id
1 'polypeptide(L)' 'MSDTPMTPEQEHEFYARPENQQPQGPARRRRGSRLSAMVPVRFPPELLEEVRRRAEADDRSLSSWIRRAVEHGLRDSA' A
#
# COMPACT_ATOMS: atom_id res chain seq x y z
N MET A 1 -11.16 25.77 -17.83
CA MET A 1 -10.45 24.58 -18.35
C MET A 1 -11.50 23.67 -18.92
N SER A 2 -11.42 23.34 -20.20
CA SER A 2 -12.37 22.46 -20.88
C SER A 2 -12.20 21.04 -20.33
N ASP A 3 -13.14 20.63 -19.49
CA ASP A 3 -13.18 19.34 -18.80
C ASP A 3 -13.74 18.26 -19.74
N THR A 4 -13.10 18.12 -20.91
CA THR A 4 -13.45 17.08 -21.88
C THR A 4 -12.59 15.85 -21.57
N PRO A 5 -13.20 14.69 -21.25
CA PRO A 5 -12.43 13.47 -21.02
C PRO A 5 -11.70 13.05 -22.31
N MET A 6 -10.39 12.82 -22.20
CA MET A 6 -9.54 12.34 -23.29
C MET A 6 -9.55 10.81 -23.33
N THR A 7 -9.34 10.22 -24.51
CA THR A 7 -9.04 8.78 -24.62
C THR A 7 -7.60 8.50 -24.18
N PRO A 8 -7.24 7.25 -23.82
CA PRO A 8 -5.87 6.91 -23.43
C PRO A 8 -4.80 7.31 -24.47
N GLU A 9 -5.09 7.18 -25.77
CA GLU A 9 -4.18 7.58 -26.85
C GLU A 9 -3.98 9.10 -26.91
N GLN A 10 -5.07 9.85 -26.69
CA GLN A 10 -5.03 11.31 -26.64
C GLN A 10 -4.25 11.81 -25.41
N GLU A 11 -4.40 11.15 -24.26
CA GLU A 11 -3.59 11.44 -23.07
C GLU A 11 -2.11 11.17 -23.33
N HIS A 12 -1.78 10.05 -23.97
CA HIS A 12 -0.41 9.73 -24.33
C HIS A 12 0.22 10.78 -25.26
N GLU A 13 -0.49 11.20 -26.32
CA GLU A 13 -0.03 12.26 -27.22
C GLU A 13 0.08 13.62 -26.51
N PHE A 14 -0.85 13.92 -25.60
CA PHE A 14 -0.83 15.14 -24.81
C PHE A 14 0.44 15.22 -23.94
N TYR A 15 0.78 14.15 -23.22
CA TYR A 15 1.97 14.12 -22.37
C TYR A 15 3.29 13.85 -23.11
N ALA A 16 3.25 13.49 -24.40
CA ALA A 16 4.45 13.40 -25.24
C ALA A 16 5.14 14.76 -25.43
N ARG A 17 4.41 15.87 -25.25
CA ARG A 17 4.94 17.24 -25.33
C ARG A 17 5.60 17.64 -24.00
N PRO A 18 6.89 18.05 -23.99
CA PRO A 18 7.60 18.40 -22.75
C PRO A 18 6.91 19.46 -21.89
N GLU A 19 6.18 20.39 -22.51
CA GLU A 19 5.48 21.48 -21.83
C GLU A 19 4.34 20.97 -20.94
N ASN A 20 3.74 19.84 -21.32
CA ASN A 20 2.63 19.21 -20.61
C ASN A 20 3.11 18.27 -19.49
N GLN A 21 4.43 18.06 -19.35
CA GLN A 21 5.01 17.27 -18.27
C GLN A 21 5.33 18.11 -17.03
N GLN A 22 5.03 19.40 -17.05
CA GLN A 22 5.21 20.25 -15.87
C GLN A 22 4.13 19.94 -14.82
N PRO A 23 4.54 19.60 -13.58
CA PRO A 23 3.59 19.39 -12.49
C PRO A 23 2.68 20.60 -12.32
N GLN A 24 1.38 20.35 -12.29
CA GLN A 24 0.39 21.41 -12.09
C GLN A 24 0.41 21.84 -10.62
N GLY A 25 0.81 23.08 -10.39
CA GLY A 25 0.79 23.73 -9.07
C GLY A 25 1.95 23.36 -8.14
N PRO A 26 1.98 23.93 -6.93
CA PRO A 26 3.04 23.70 -5.97
C PRO A 26 3.01 22.28 -5.42
N ALA A 27 4.19 21.72 -5.14
CA ALA A 27 4.33 20.39 -4.55
C ALA A 27 3.54 20.29 -3.23
N ARG A 28 2.55 19.41 -3.18
CA ARG A 28 1.78 19.14 -1.98
C ARG A 28 2.41 17.99 -1.20
N ARG A 29 2.96 18.27 -0.02
CA ARG A 29 3.31 17.20 0.94
C ARG A 29 2.01 16.59 1.49
N ARG A 30 1.86 15.27 1.42
CA ARG A 30 0.79 14.57 2.15
C ARG A 30 0.99 14.80 3.65
N ARG A 31 0.13 15.60 4.30
CA ARG A 31 0.11 15.77 5.76
C ARG A 31 -0.77 14.68 6.38
N GLY A 32 -0.16 13.75 7.13
CA GLY A 32 -0.85 12.65 7.84
C GLY A 32 -1.28 11.53 6.88
N SER A 33 -1.09 10.25 7.16
CA SER A 33 -0.92 9.49 8.39
C SER A 33 0.38 8.67 8.29
N ARG A 34 1.17 8.58 9.37
CA ARG A 34 2.10 7.44 9.46
C ARG A 34 1.20 6.21 9.50
N LEU A 35 1.22 5.41 8.43
CA LEU A 35 0.52 4.14 8.33
C LEU A 35 0.84 3.28 9.55
N SER A 36 0.05 3.39 10.63
CA SER A 36 0.31 2.81 11.96
C SER A 36 1.69 3.16 12.58
N ALA A 37 1.78 3.14 13.92
CA ALA A 37 3.09 3.14 14.58
C ALA A 37 3.79 1.79 14.30
N MET A 38 5.09 1.81 14.00
CA MET A 38 5.87 0.59 13.83
C MET A 38 6.23 0.03 15.20
N VAL A 39 5.63 -1.11 15.56
CA VAL A 39 5.90 -1.82 16.81
C VAL A 39 6.79 -3.03 16.52
N PRO A 40 8.05 -3.06 17.01
CA PRO A 40 8.92 -4.22 16.80
C PRO A 40 8.46 -5.38 17.69
N VAL A 41 8.11 -6.51 17.07
CA VAL A 41 7.80 -7.76 17.76
C VAL A 41 8.89 -8.78 17.43
N ARG A 42 9.48 -9.39 18.46
CA ARG A 42 10.51 -10.42 18.30
C ARG A 42 9.84 -11.79 18.21
N PHE A 43 10.10 -12.49 17.12
CA PHE A 43 9.70 -13.88 16.94
C PHE A 43 10.94 -14.78 17.03
N PRO A 44 10.83 -15.96 17.65
CA PRO A 44 11.79 -17.03 17.42
C PRO A 44 11.91 -17.32 15.92
N PRO A 45 13.10 -17.66 15.41
CA PRO A 45 13.34 -17.81 13.98
C PRO A 45 12.44 -18.89 13.34
N GLU A 46 12.24 -20.01 14.02
CA GLU A 46 11.37 -21.10 13.56
C GLU A 46 9.92 -20.65 13.39
N LEU A 47 9.44 -19.80 14.30
CA LEU A 47 8.10 -19.26 14.24
C LEU A 47 7.98 -18.23 13.10
N LEU A 48 8.98 -17.37 12.92
CA LEU A 48 8.97 -16.39 11.83
C LEU A 48 8.90 -17.09 10.46
N GLU A 49 9.63 -18.19 10.28
CA GLU A 49 9.60 -18.97 9.03
C GLU A 49 8.25 -19.64 8.80
N GLU A 50 7.62 -20.17 9.85
CA GLU A 50 6.26 -20.72 9.73
C GLU A 50 5.22 -19.65 9.36
N VAL A 51 5.31 -18.47 9.98
CA VAL A 51 4.40 -17.35 9.66
C VAL A 51 4.60 -16.91 8.20
N ARG A 52 5.84 -16.88 7.70
CA ARG A 52 6.14 -16.58 6.29
C ARG A 52 5.49 -17.57 5.34
N ARG A 53 5.66 -18.88 5.59
CA ARG A 53 5.03 -19.94 4.77
C ARG A 53 3.51 -19.80 4.71
N ARG A 54 2.88 -19.52 5.85
CA ARG A 54 1.41 -19.34 5.91
C ARG A 54 0.95 -18.07 5.19
N ALA A 55 1.70 -16.98 5.30
CA ALA A 55 1.38 -15.74 4.59
C ALA A 55 1.45 -15.93 3.07
N GLU A 56 2.47 -16.64 2.59
CA GLU A 56 2.63 -17.00 1.17
C GLU A 56 1.49 -17.90 0.69
N ALA A 57 1.15 -18.95 1.44
CA ALA A 57 0.04 -19.85 1.11
C ALA A 57 -1.33 -19.14 1.02
N ASP A 58 -1.49 -18.01 1.72
CA ASP A 58 -2.71 -17.19 1.72
C ASP A 58 -2.66 -16.03 0.70
N ASP A 59 -1.64 -15.95 -0.16
CA ASP A 59 -1.39 -14.83 -1.10
C ASP A 59 -1.38 -13.45 -0.41
N ARG A 60 -0.77 -13.38 0.78
CA ARG A 60 -0.76 -12.18 1.63
C ARG A 60 0.64 -11.76 2.01
N SER A 61 0.80 -10.46 2.23
CA SER A 61 2.00 -9.96 2.91
C SER A 61 2.04 -10.45 4.35
N LEU A 62 3.25 -10.64 4.88
CA LEU A 62 3.49 -11.04 6.27
C LEU A 62 2.75 -10.15 7.28
N SER A 63 2.78 -8.82 7.06
CA SER A 63 2.12 -7.85 7.94
C SER A 63 0.59 -7.92 7.87
N SER A 64 0.02 -8.15 6.69
CA SER A 64 -1.42 -8.36 6.51
C SER A 64 -1.88 -9.65 7.19
N TRP A 65 -1.09 -10.71 7.03
CA TRP A 65 -1.36 -12.01 7.64
C TRP A 65 -1.32 -11.95 9.17
N ILE A 66 -0.29 -11.36 9.76
CA ILE A 66 -0.15 -11.20 11.22
C ILE A 66 -1.31 -10.40 11.80
N ARG A 67 -1.70 -9.28 11.18
CA ARG A 67 -2.83 -8.46 11.67
C ARG A 67 -4.12 -9.26 11.72
N ARG A 68 -4.41 -10.03 10.67
CA ARG A 68 -5.60 -10.89 10.60
C ARG A 68 -5.57 -11.98 11.67
N ALA A 69 -4.41 -12.62 11.88
CA ALA A 69 -4.26 -13.65 12.92
C ALA A 69 -4.49 -13.09 14.33
N VAL A 70 -3.97 -11.89 14.62
CA VAL A 70 -4.20 -11.19 15.90
C VAL A 70 -5.67 -10.81 16.07
N GLU A 71 -6.31 -10.24 15.04
CA GLU A 71 -7.74 -9.93 15.09
C GLU A 71 -8.61 -11.16 15.36
N HIS A 72 -8.28 -12.30 14.75
CA HIS A 72 -8.99 -13.56 14.99
C HIS A 72 -8.79 -14.05 16.42
N GLY A 73 -7.54 -14.09 16.91
CA GLY A 73 -7.25 -14.50 18.29
C GLY A 73 -7.94 -13.64 19.34
N LEU A 74 -8.10 -12.33 19.10
CA LEU A 74 -8.84 -11.43 19.97
C LEU A 74 -10.35 -11.70 19.97
N ARG A 75 -10.93 -12.16 18.85
CA ARG A 75 -12.35 -12.54 18.77
C ARG A 75 -12.62 -13.86 19.51
N ASP A 76 -11.69 -14.80 19.43
CA ASP A 76 -11.84 -16.11 20.09
C ASP A 76 -11.59 -16.04 21.61
N SER A 77 -10.93 -14.98 22.08
CA SER A 77 -10.62 -14.74 23.49
C SER A 77 -11.66 -13.87 24.22
N ALA A 78 -12.68 -13.40 23.50
CA ALA A 78 -13.76 -12.54 24.01
C ALA A 78 -15.05 -13.33 24.21
#